data_AF-A0AAV5BLV9-F1
#
_entry.id   AF-A0AAV5BLV9-F1
#
_cell.length_a   1.000
_cell.length_b   1.000
_cell.length_c   1.000
_cell.angle_alpha   90.00
_cell.angle_beta   90.00
_cell.angle_gamma   90.00
#
_symmetry.space_group_name_H-M   'P 1'
#
loop_
_entity.id
_entity.type
_entity.pdbx_description
1 polymer ?
#
loop_
_entity_poly.entity_id
_entity_poly.type
_entity_poly.pdbx_seq_one_letter_code
_entity_poly.pdbx_strand_id
1 'polypeptide(L)'
;MSCPHFSFKLLGGSRRKDATNEVRQLVFQTLLARSNNGRLGKKVTGEVAAQFGLGLQTVQKIWKRSKPSLAQGNVVDVKSRKRGRSGRKETPIDLEPLRNIPLNERMTLDEVSRRLHVGKAKLIRYMRKGLLRRHSNNIKPYLTEANKKTRLQWCVNMIDQESTSNDQRFKALFDHVYIDEKWFFLTQNSAKYYLLPDEDDPHRTSKSKNYIPRLMFLCVTARPRFRNGVCIFDGKIGCFPLVTYEQAKRSSVNRQAGTWEVKSIAHITRDVLLESLWLKEFCRLLKQNGLERILLNLSILSRTMLHLI
;
A
#
# COMPACT_ATOMS: atom_id res chain seq x y z
N MET A 1 10.82 32.59 25.77
CA MET A 1 9.85 32.46 26.88
C MET A 1 9.21 31.10 26.79
N SER A 2 9.79 30.13 27.50
CA SER A 2 9.43 28.71 27.49
C SER A 2 8.32 28.42 28.47
N CYS A 3 7.17 27.93 27.99
CA CYS A 3 6.14 27.34 28.85
C CYS A 3 6.67 26.03 29.45
N PRO A 4 6.74 25.88 30.78
CA PRO A 4 7.02 24.60 31.40
C PRO A 4 5.76 23.74 31.31
N HIS A 5 5.88 22.61 30.63
CA HIS A 5 4.87 21.57 30.62
C HIS A 5 4.78 20.97 32.03
N PHE A 6 3.87 21.50 32.85
CA PHE A 6 3.53 20.93 34.16
C PHE A 6 2.93 19.53 33.94
N SER A 7 3.78 18.50 33.98
CA SER A 7 3.33 17.13 34.11
C SER A 7 2.85 16.92 35.54
N PHE A 8 1.57 17.16 35.77
CA PHE A 8 0.88 16.66 36.96
C PHE A 8 0.89 15.13 36.89
N LYS A 9 1.96 14.51 37.42
CA LYS A 9 1.90 13.11 37.84
C LYS A 9 0.90 13.07 38.99
N LEU A 10 -0.37 12.89 38.68
CA LEU A 10 -1.31 12.31 39.62
C LEU A 10 -0.63 11.03 40.11
N LEU A 11 -0.24 11.01 41.38
CA LEU A 11 0.14 9.79 42.11
C LEU A 11 -1.11 8.93 42.24
N GLY A 12 -1.57 8.40 41.11
CA GLY A 12 -2.61 7.41 41.05
C GLY A 12 -2.05 6.16 41.69
N GLY A 13 -2.57 5.82 42.87
CA GLY A 13 -2.24 4.57 43.56
C GLY A 13 -2.29 3.42 42.55
N SER A 14 -1.14 2.77 42.35
CA SER A 14 -1.01 1.61 41.47
C SER A 14 -2.16 0.65 41.77
N ARG A 15 -3.05 0.40 40.79
CA ARG A 15 -4.06 -0.65 40.89
C ARG A 15 -3.33 -1.93 41.28
N ARG A 16 -3.57 -2.41 42.50
CA ARG A 16 -2.98 -3.68 42.97
C ARG A 16 -3.36 -4.77 41.97
N LYS A 17 -2.36 -5.37 41.35
CA LYS A 17 -2.56 -6.45 40.36
C LYS A 17 -3.24 -7.63 41.07
N ASP A 18 -4.16 -8.29 40.38
CA ASP A 18 -4.78 -9.49 40.89
C ASP A 18 -3.73 -10.60 41.05
N ALA A 19 -3.82 -11.38 42.13
CA ALA A 19 -2.95 -12.54 42.34
C ALA A 19 -3.12 -13.57 41.22
N THR A 20 -2.01 -14.05 40.65
CA THR A 20 -1.99 -15.16 39.68
C THR A 20 -2.48 -16.45 40.33
N ASN A 21 -2.92 -17.43 39.51
CA ASN A 21 -3.46 -18.68 40.03
C ASN A 21 -2.41 -19.47 40.85
N GLU A 22 -1.14 -19.42 40.46
CA GLU A 22 -0.02 -20.01 41.20
C GLU A 22 0.14 -19.38 42.60
N VAL A 23 0.16 -18.05 42.68
CA VAL A 23 0.26 -17.32 43.95
C VAL A 23 -0.96 -17.64 44.84
N ARG A 24 -2.16 -17.80 44.25
CA ARG A 24 -3.36 -18.18 45.01
C ARG A 24 -3.27 -19.61 45.57
N GLN A 25 -2.68 -20.55 44.83
CA GLN A 25 -2.43 -21.91 45.31
C GLN A 25 -1.40 -21.91 46.44
N LEU A 26 -0.30 -21.16 46.31
CA LEU A 26 0.74 -21.07 47.32
C LEU A 26 0.25 -20.41 48.62
N VAL A 27 -0.60 -19.39 48.50
CA VAL A 27 -1.30 -18.78 49.64
C VAL A 27 -2.19 -19.81 50.34
N PHE A 28 -2.93 -20.63 49.59
CA PHE A 28 -3.75 -21.68 50.17
C PHE A 28 -2.91 -22.76 50.88
N GLN A 29 -1.82 -23.24 50.27
CA GLN A 29 -0.91 -24.21 50.88
C GLN A 29 -0.29 -23.67 52.18
N THR A 30 0.17 -22.41 52.17
CA THR A 30 0.72 -21.75 53.37
C THR A 30 -0.32 -21.64 54.49
N LEU A 31 -1.56 -21.32 54.16
CA LEU A 31 -2.65 -21.28 55.15
C LEU A 31 -2.99 -22.67 55.68
N LEU A 32 -3.00 -23.69 54.82
CA LEU A 32 -3.28 -25.07 55.21
C LEU A 32 -2.22 -25.59 56.19
N ALA A 33 -0.95 -25.35 55.91
CA ALA A 33 0.17 -25.72 56.78
C ALA A 33 0.15 -25.03 58.15
N ARG A 34 -0.47 -23.84 58.25
CA ARG A 34 -0.63 -23.07 59.49
C ARG A 34 -2.00 -23.25 60.15
N SER A 35 -2.81 -24.20 59.67
CA SER A 35 -4.14 -24.48 60.22
C SER A 35 -4.12 -25.67 61.17
N ASN A 36 -4.78 -25.54 62.32
CA ASN A 36 -4.97 -26.62 63.28
C ASN A 36 -6.44 -27.03 63.28
N ASN A 37 -6.74 -28.29 62.97
CA ASN A 37 -8.11 -28.82 62.89
C ASN A 37 -9.05 -27.96 62.03
N GLY A 38 -8.55 -27.45 60.89
CA GLY A 38 -9.33 -26.61 59.96
C GLY A 38 -9.60 -25.18 60.46
N ARG A 39 -8.97 -24.75 61.55
CA ARG A 39 -9.06 -23.38 62.10
C ARG A 39 -7.71 -22.65 61.96
N LEU A 40 -7.78 -21.37 61.60
CA LEU A 40 -6.61 -20.48 61.52
C LEU A 40 -6.55 -19.59 62.75
N GLY A 41 -5.35 -19.36 63.28
CA GLY A 41 -5.12 -18.37 64.33
C GLY A 41 -5.45 -16.93 63.89
N LYS A 42 -5.79 -16.06 64.85
CA LYS A 42 -6.30 -14.70 64.60
C LYS A 42 -5.37 -13.85 63.72
N LYS A 43 -4.06 -13.99 63.86
CA LYS A 43 -3.04 -13.21 63.13
C LYS A 43 -2.57 -13.84 61.81
N VAL A 44 -2.80 -15.14 61.62
CA VAL A 44 -2.24 -15.93 60.51
C VAL A 44 -2.63 -15.37 59.13
N THR A 45 -3.90 -14.97 58.95
CA THR A 45 -4.34 -14.40 57.66
C THR A 45 -3.68 -13.05 57.34
N GLY A 46 -3.34 -12.27 58.36
CA GLY A 46 -2.64 -10.98 58.20
C GLY A 46 -1.16 -11.18 57.86
N GLU A 47 -0.50 -12.12 58.52
CA GLU A 47 0.89 -12.49 58.24
C GLU A 47 1.06 -13.03 56.82
N VAL A 48 0.18 -13.94 56.40
CA VAL A 48 0.19 -14.48 55.02
C VAL A 48 -0.15 -13.38 54.00
N ALA A 49 -1.07 -12.47 54.33
CA ALA A 49 -1.35 -11.32 53.46
C ALA A 49 -0.13 -10.42 53.26
N ALA A 50 0.62 -10.14 54.34
CA ALA A 50 1.86 -9.37 54.27
C ALA A 50 2.96 -10.11 53.49
N GLN A 51 3.13 -11.41 53.73
CA GLN A 51 4.13 -12.27 53.06
C GLN A 51 3.98 -12.28 51.53
N PHE A 52 2.74 -12.32 51.03
CA PHE A 52 2.45 -12.36 49.58
C PHE A 52 2.08 -10.99 48.99
N GLY A 53 2.15 -9.90 49.77
CA GLY A 53 1.78 -8.56 49.31
C GLY A 53 0.30 -8.43 48.88
N LEU A 54 -0.58 -9.26 49.44
CA LEU A 54 -2.00 -9.31 49.07
C LEU A 54 -2.88 -8.57 50.08
N GLY A 55 -4.05 -8.10 49.63
CA GLY A 55 -5.06 -7.58 50.55
C GLY A 55 -5.61 -8.69 51.45
N LEU A 56 -5.79 -8.39 52.74
CA LEU A 56 -6.33 -9.32 53.75
C LEU A 56 -7.62 -10.03 53.28
N GLN A 57 -8.53 -9.28 52.65
CA GLN A 57 -9.78 -9.82 52.11
C GLN A 57 -9.57 -10.88 51.03
N THR A 58 -8.51 -10.77 50.23
CA THR A 58 -8.20 -11.74 49.17
C THR A 58 -7.79 -13.07 49.78
N VAL A 59 -6.90 -13.04 50.78
CA VAL A 59 -6.44 -14.23 51.52
C VAL A 59 -7.60 -14.89 52.28
N GLN A 60 -8.43 -14.10 52.95
CA GLN A 60 -9.63 -14.61 53.63
C GLN A 60 -10.64 -15.23 52.65
N LYS A 61 -10.86 -14.62 51.48
CA LYS A 61 -11.74 -15.18 50.43
C LYS A 61 -11.19 -16.50 49.88
N ILE A 62 -9.87 -16.63 49.72
CA ILE A 62 -9.21 -17.88 49.33
C ILE A 62 -9.52 -18.97 50.37
N TRP A 63 -9.27 -18.70 51.65
CA TRP A 63 -9.49 -19.66 52.73
C TRP A 63 -10.96 -20.06 52.89
N LYS A 64 -11.88 -19.08 52.88
CA LYS A 64 -13.31 -19.37 53.01
C LYS A 64 -13.82 -20.26 51.86
N ARG A 65 -13.27 -20.09 50.65
CA ARG A 65 -13.66 -20.87 49.47
C ARG A 65 -13.11 -22.30 49.49
N SER A 66 -11.95 -22.52 50.10
CA SER A 66 -11.35 -23.85 50.16
C SER A 66 -11.99 -24.76 51.21
N LYS A 67 -12.57 -24.20 52.28
CA LYS A 67 -13.14 -24.97 53.40
C LYS A 67 -14.17 -26.05 53.00
N PRO A 68 -15.17 -25.80 52.14
CA PRO A 68 -16.15 -26.82 51.79
C PRO A 68 -15.52 -28.01 51.04
N SER A 69 -14.64 -27.73 50.08
CA SER A 69 -13.90 -28.75 49.33
C SER A 69 -12.96 -29.54 50.24
N LEU A 70 -12.31 -28.87 51.21
CA LEU A 70 -11.45 -29.51 52.20
C LEU A 70 -12.23 -30.47 53.11
N ALA A 71 -13.43 -30.07 53.56
CA ALA A 71 -14.28 -30.90 54.42
C ALA A 71 -14.83 -32.14 53.71
N GLN A 72 -14.96 -32.08 52.38
CA GLN A 72 -15.44 -33.18 51.53
C GLN A 72 -14.31 -34.05 50.98
N GLY A 73 -13.04 -33.76 51.29
CA GLY A 73 -11.88 -34.49 50.77
C GLY A 73 -11.61 -34.27 49.28
N ASN A 74 -12.21 -33.23 48.68
CA ASN A 74 -12.11 -32.95 47.25
C ASN A 74 -10.93 -32.03 46.92
N VAL A 75 -10.42 -32.11 45.68
CA VAL A 75 -9.39 -31.21 45.17
C VAL A 75 -9.88 -29.75 45.26
N VAL A 76 -9.10 -28.91 45.93
CA VAL A 76 -9.46 -27.50 46.16
C VAL A 76 -9.10 -26.64 44.95
N ASP A 77 -10.10 -26.04 44.30
CA ASP A 77 -9.88 -25.05 43.25
C ASP A 77 -9.81 -23.61 43.80
N VAL A 78 -8.61 -23.02 43.76
CA VAL A 78 -8.33 -21.65 44.23
C VAL A 78 -8.21 -20.64 43.08
N LYS A 79 -8.45 -21.06 41.84
CA LYS A 79 -8.30 -20.20 40.65
C LYS A 79 -9.20 -18.96 40.73
N SER A 80 -8.75 -17.89 40.09
CA SER A 80 -9.55 -16.67 39.96
C SER A 80 -10.83 -16.95 39.16
N ARG A 81 -11.99 -16.62 39.73
CA ARG A 81 -13.30 -16.72 39.05
C ARG A 81 -13.68 -15.45 38.29
N LYS A 82 -12.78 -14.47 38.19
CA LYS A 82 -13.05 -13.27 37.37
C LYS A 82 -13.16 -13.73 35.92
N ARG A 83 -14.35 -13.59 35.33
CA ARG A 83 -14.54 -13.78 33.88
C ARG A 83 -13.59 -12.81 33.17
N GLY A 84 -12.89 -13.27 32.14
CA GLY A 84 -11.85 -12.52 31.44
C GLY A 84 -12.37 -11.24 30.76
N ARG A 85 -12.28 -11.13 29.43
CA ARG A 85 -12.86 -9.97 28.72
C ARG A 85 -14.39 -10.03 28.75
N SER A 86 -14.99 -9.50 29.82
CA SER A 86 -16.43 -9.28 29.97
C SER A 86 -16.85 -7.86 29.55
N GLY A 87 -16.04 -7.19 28.73
CA GLY A 87 -16.34 -5.85 28.22
C GLY A 87 -17.58 -5.84 27.33
N ARG A 88 -18.02 -4.63 26.98
CA ARG A 88 -19.17 -4.39 26.09
C ARG A 88 -19.03 -5.22 24.80
N LYS A 89 -20.05 -6.04 24.51
CA LYS A 89 -20.13 -6.80 23.26
C LYS A 89 -20.36 -5.85 22.09
N GLU A 90 -19.78 -6.19 20.94
CA GLU A 90 -19.96 -5.39 19.73
C GLU A 90 -21.36 -5.60 19.16
N THR A 91 -22.09 -4.50 18.96
CA THR A 91 -23.37 -4.53 18.24
C THR A 91 -23.08 -4.54 16.73
N PRO A 92 -23.38 -5.65 16.01
CA PRO A 92 -23.23 -5.70 14.57
C PRO A 92 -24.14 -4.66 13.91
N ILE A 93 -23.69 -4.08 12.79
CA ILE A 93 -24.48 -3.21 11.93
C ILE A 93 -24.91 -4.03 10.74
N ASP A 94 -26.17 -3.89 10.34
CA ASP A 94 -26.61 -4.34 9.03
C ASP A 94 -26.13 -3.37 7.94
N LEU A 95 -25.29 -3.88 7.03
CA LEU A 95 -24.74 -3.11 5.92
C LEU A 95 -25.56 -3.27 4.63
N GLU A 96 -26.55 -4.17 4.58
CA GLU A 96 -27.36 -4.39 3.38
C GLU A 96 -28.06 -3.12 2.85
N PRO A 97 -28.54 -2.18 3.70
CA PRO A 97 -29.08 -0.92 3.21
C PRO A 97 -28.12 -0.11 2.33
N LEU A 98 -26.80 -0.32 2.45
CA LEU A 98 -25.79 0.35 1.63
C LEU A 98 -25.89 0.00 0.14
N ARG A 99 -26.46 -1.16 -0.21
CA ARG A 99 -26.64 -1.58 -1.60
C ARG A 99 -27.70 -0.74 -2.32
N ASN A 100 -28.73 -0.34 -1.58
CA ASN A 100 -29.86 0.44 -2.10
C ASN A 100 -29.53 1.93 -2.25
N ILE A 101 -28.43 2.40 -1.67
CA ILE A 101 -27.97 3.78 -1.81
C ILE A 101 -27.28 3.96 -3.17
N PRO A 102 -27.72 4.93 -3.99
CA PRO A 102 -27.04 5.33 -5.23
C PRO A 102 -25.53 5.59 -5.05
N LEU A 103 -24.73 5.27 -6.08
CA LEU A 103 -23.27 5.36 -6.02
C LEU A 103 -22.75 6.78 -5.73
N ASN A 104 -23.42 7.79 -6.27
CA ASN A 104 -23.11 9.22 -6.06
C ASN A 104 -23.34 9.67 -4.61
N GLU A 105 -24.09 8.90 -3.81
CA GLU A 105 -24.45 9.24 -2.42
C GLU A 105 -23.71 8.36 -1.40
N ARG A 106 -22.69 7.62 -1.83
CA ARG A 106 -21.80 6.81 -0.99
C ARG A 106 -20.33 7.02 -1.33
N MET A 107 -19.98 8.21 -1.80
CA MET A 107 -18.61 8.55 -2.20
C MET A 107 -17.73 8.79 -0.98
N THR A 108 -18.29 9.43 0.05
CA THR A 108 -17.58 9.75 1.29
C THR A 108 -18.11 8.94 2.48
N LEU A 109 -17.25 8.70 3.47
CA LEU A 109 -17.68 8.06 4.72
C LEU A 109 -18.73 8.89 5.46
N ASP A 110 -18.75 10.20 5.27
CA ASP A 110 -19.72 11.09 5.90
C ASP A 110 -21.10 10.98 5.25
N GLU A 111 -21.18 10.84 3.93
CA GLU A 111 -22.44 10.51 3.24
C GLU A 111 -22.99 9.16 3.68
N VAL A 112 -22.14 8.12 3.69
CA VAL A 112 -22.52 6.78 4.13
C VAL A 112 -22.98 6.81 5.59
N SER A 113 -22.31 7.60 6.44
CA SER A 113 -22.68 7.80 7.83
C SER A 113 -24.08 8.41 7.98
N ARG A 114 -24.37 9.46 7.21
CA ARG A 114 -25.70 10.12 7.20
C ARG A 114 -26.80 9.19 6.71
N ARG A 115 -26.55 8.43 5.64
CA ARG A 115 -27.55 7.55 5.02
C ARG A 115 -27.82 6.27 5.79
N LEU A 116 -26.80 5.69 6.44
CA LEU A 116 -26.95 4.49 7.27
C LEU A 116 -27.29 4.82 8.73
N HIS A 117 -27.28 6.10 9.12
CA HIS A 117 -27.42 6.55 10.51
C HIS A 117 -26.41 5.88 11.47
N VAL A 118 -25.19 5.66 10.96
CA VAL A 118 -24.09 5.01 11.69
C VAL A 118 -22.97 6.00 11.90
N GLY A 119 -22.43 6.10 13.12
CA GLY A 119 -21.29 6.99 13.39
C GLY A 119 -20.05 6.65 12.57
N LYS A 120 -19.39 7.69 12.01
CA LYS A 120 -18.18 7.59 11.17
C LYS A 120 -17.08 6.70 11.76
N ALA A 121 -16.81 6.81 13.06
CA ALA A 121 -15.81 5.98 13.74
C ALA A 121 -16.10 4.48 13.64
N LYS A 122 -17.39 4.10 13.65
CA LYS A 122 -17.83 2.71 13.51
C LYS A 122 -17.61 2.22 12.07
N LEU A 123 -17.90 3.04 11.07
CA LEU A 123 -17.61 2.74 9.67
C LEU A 123 -16.09 2.59 9.41
N ILE A 124 -15.25 3.46 9.98
CA ILE A 124 -13.78 3.35 9.89
C ILE A 124 -13.31 2.02 10.49
N ARG A 125 -13.87 1.60 11.64
CA ARG A 125 -13.57 0.30 12.24
C ARG A 125 -13.97 -0.85 11.32
N TYR A 126 -15.12 -0.76 10.65
CA TYR A 126 -15.59 -1.77 9.70
C TYR A 126 -14.70 -1.83 8.45
N MET A 127 -14.17 -0.70 7.99
CA MET A 127 -13.15 -0.68 6.94
C MET A 127 -11.85 -1.38 7.38
N ARG A 128 -11.36 -1.11 8.59
CA ARG A 128 -10.16 -1.78 9.13
C ARG A 128 -10.33 -3.29 9.31
N LYS A 129 -11.58 -3.75 9.51
CA LYS A 129 -11.94 -5.17 9.59
C LYS A 129 -12.19 -5.82 8.23
N GLY A 130 -12.18 -5.06 7.13
CA GLY A 130 -12.46 -5.57 5.78
C GLY A 130 -13.95 -5.78 5.46
N LEU A 131 -14.88 -5.37 6.34
CA LEU A 131 -16.33 -5.47 6.11
C LEU A 131 -16.85 -4.38 5.15
N LEU A 132 -16.09 -3.31 4.98
CA LEU A 132 -16.33 -2.24 4.01
C LEU A 132 -15.04 -1.97 3.25
N ARG A 133 -15.13 -1.78 1.93
CA ARG A 133 -13.97 -1.48 1.08
C ARG A 133 -14.15 -0.15 0.35
N ARG A 134 -13.07 0.62 0.24
CA ARG A 134 -13.01 1.75 -0.68
C ARG A 134 -12.58 1.23 -2.05
N HIS A 135 -13.28 1.66 -3.10
CA HIS A 135 -12.92 1.36 -4.47
C HIS A 135 -12.77 2.67 -5.25
N SER A 136 -11.66 2.82 -5.96
CA SER A 136 -11.45 3.92 -6.91
C SER A 136 -11.78 3.42 -8.30
N ASN A 137 -12.71 4.10 -8.98
CA ASN A 137 -13.01 3.83 -10.38
C ASN A 137 -12.35 4.91 -11.24
N ASN A 138 -11.41 4.50 -12.10
CA ASN A 138 -10.78 5.43 -13.04
C ASN A 138 -11.60 5.46 -14.33
N ILE A 139 -11.84 6.66 -14.86
CA ILE A 139 -12.46 6.83 -16.17
C ILE A 139 -11.64 6.06 -17.22
N LYS A 140 -12.33 5.22 -17.99
CA LYS A 140 -11.75 4.49 -19.12
C LYS A 140 -12.14 5.19 -20.43
N PRO A 141 -11.28 5.14 -21.46
CA PRO A 141 -11.63 5.72 -22.75
C PRO A 141 -12.88 5.03 -23.30
N TYR A 142 -13.75 5.83 -23.91
CA TYR A 142 -14.95 5.31 -24.55
C TYR A 142 -14.57 4.54 -25.82
N LEU A 143 -14.98 3.26 -25.90
CA LEU A 143 -14.74 2.41 -27.05
C LEU A 143 -16.04 2.26 -27.84
N THR A 144 -16.05 2.78 -29.06
CA THR A 144 -17.11 2.52 -30.04
C THR A 144 -17.11 1.04 -30.44
N GLU A 145 -18.23 0.52 -30.95
CA GLU A 145 -18.30 -0.86 -31.45
C GLU A 145 -17.27 -1.14 -32.56
N ALA A 146 -17.02 -0.14 -33.43
CA ALA A 146 -15.95 -0.22 -34.42
C ALA A 146 -14.57 -0.41 -33.77
N ASN A 147 -14.24 0.38 -32.74
CA ASN A 147 -12.98 0.25 -32.00
C ASN A 147 -12.87 -1.12 -31.33
N LYS A 148 -13.96 -1.65 -30.77
CA LYS A 148 -13.98 -3.00 -30.18
C LYS A 148 -13.71 -4.07 -31.23
N LYS A 149 -14.37 -3.98 -32.40
CA LYS A 149 -14.17 -4.92 -33.51
C LYS A 149 -12.73 -4.90 -34.02
N THR A 150 -12.16 -3.71 -34.24
CA THR A 150 -10.76 -3.57 -34.68
C THR A 150 -9.78 -4.16 -33.65
N ARG A 151 -10.01 -3.90 -32.35
CA ARG A 151 -9.17 -4.49 -31.29
C ARG A 151 -9.29 -6.00 -31.22
N LEU A 152 -10.51 -6.54 -31.36
CA LEU A 152 -10.73 -7.98 -31.38
C LEU A 152 -10.07 -8.62 -32.60
N GLN A 153 -10.21 -8.01 -33.77
CA GLN A 153 -9.57 -8.47 -35.00
C GLN A 153 -8.04 -8.46 -34.87
N TRP A 154 -7.47 -7.43 -34.23
CA TRP A 154 -6.05 -7.41 -33.90
C TRP A 154 -5.65 -8.58 -32.99
N CYS A 155 -6.41 -8.85 -31.92
CA CYS A 155 -6.15 -10.01 -31.05
C CYS A 155 -6.22 -11.33 -31.81
N VAL A 156 -7.22 -11.50 -32.69
CA VAL A 156 -7.36 -12.70 -33.51
C VAL A 156 -6.16 -12.85 -34.47
N ASN A 157 -5.72 -11.77 -35.08
CA ASN A 157 -4.54 -11.75 -35.95
C ASN A 157 -3.23 -12.06 -35.20
N MET A 158 -3.19 -11.92 -33.87
CA MET A 158 -2.04 -12.29 -33.04
C MET A 158 -1.99 -13.77 -32.68
N ILE A 159 -3.04 -14.54 -32.97
CA ILE A 159 -3.04 -15.99 -32.82
C ILE A 159 -2.16 -16.58 -33.93
N ASP A 160 -1.34 -17.57 -33.55
CA ASP A 160 -0.48 -18.28 -34.49
C ASP A 160 -1.32 -19.18 -35.41
N GLN A 161 -1.04 -19.14 -36.72
CA GLN A 161 -1.82 -19.87 -37.71
C GLN A 161 -1.64 -21.39 -37.58
N GLU A 162 -0.50 -21.81 -37.04
CA GLU A 162 -0.19 -23.22 -36.76
C GLU A 162 -0.75 -23.72 -35.42
N SER A 163 -1.50 -22.88 -34.70
CA SER A 163 -2.11 -23.26 -33.42
C SER A 163 -3.34 -24.15 -33.64
N THR A 164 -3.38 -25.28 -32.93
CA THR A 164 -4.54 -26.20 -32.96
C THR A 164 -5.58 -25.77 -31.93
N SER A 165 -6.85 -26.16 -32.07
CA SER A 165 -7.93 -25.77 -31.14
C SER A 165 -7.65 -26.10 -29.67
N ASN A 166 -6.80 -27.11 -29.41
CA ASN A 166 -6.46 -27.57 -28.07
C ASN A 166 -5.16 -26.94 -27.52
N ASP A 167 -4.38 -26.23 -28.34
CA ASP A 167 -3.16 -25.52 -27.93
C ASP A 167 -3.02 -24.21 -28.72
N GLN A 168 -3.80 -23.21 -28.27
CA GLN A 168 -3.82 -21.90 -28.91
C GLN A 168 -2.60 -21.08 -28.48
N ARG A 169 -1.69 -20.86 -29.43
CA ARG A 169 -0.45 -20.10 -29.21
C ARG A 169 -0.56 -18.73 -29.86
N PHE A 170 0.02 -17.72 -29.21
CA PHE A 170 0.19 -16.41 -29.82
C PHE A 170 1.46 -16.38 -30.68
N LYS A 171 1.47 -15.54 -31.70
CA LYS A 171 2.66 -15.23 -32.51
C LYS A 171 3.82 -14.88 -31.59
N ALA A 172 5.01 -15.31 -31.98
CA ALA A 172 6.19 -15.14 -31.15
C ALA A 172 6.73 -13.69 -31.13
N LEU A 173 6.30 -12.81 -32.05
CA LEU A 173 6.62 -11.38 -32.05
C LEU A 173 8.13 -11.07 -32.07
N PHE A 174 8.96 -12.00 -32.55
CA PHE A 174 10.42 -11.81 -32.67
C PHE A 174 10.81 -10.72 -33.68
N ASP A 175 9.93 -10.45 -34.64
CA ASP A 175 10.07 -9.43 -35.69
C ASP A 175 9.25 -8.16 -35.40
N HIS A 176 8.85 -7.95 -34.14
CA HIS A 176 8.08 -6.77 -33.73
C HIS A 176 8.90 -5.89 -32.79
N VAL A 177 8.78 -4.58 -33.00
CA VAL A 177 9.34 -3.53 -32.14
C VAL A 177 8.18 -2.69 -31.63
N TYR A 178 8.16 -2.48 -30.32
CA TYR A 178 7.21 -1.62 -29.63
C TYR A 178 7.84 -0.27 -29.41
N ILE A 179 7.13 0.75 -29.89
CA ILE A 179 7.51 2.16 -29.74
C ILE A 179 6.42 2.81 -28.89
N ASP A 180 6.83 3.51 -27.85
CA ASP A 180 5.92 4.24 -26.96
C ASP A 180 6.50 5.61 -26.61
N GLU A 181 5.60 6.57 -26.38
CA GLU A 181 5.94 7.94 -26.01
C GLU A 181 5.56 8.17 -24.56
N LYS A 182 6.51 8.66 -23.77
CA LYS A 182 6.30 8.87 -22.35
C LYS A 182 6.82 10.21 -21.87
N TRP A 183 5.92 10.97 -21.25
CA TRP A 183 6.25 12.21 -20.57
C TRP A 183 6.75 11.96 -19.15
N PHE A 184 7.92 12.49 -18.85
CA PHE A 184 8.52 12.51 -17.53
C PHE A 184 8.57 13.93 -17.00
N PHE A 185 8.05 14.14 -15.80
CA PHE A 185 8.25 15.39 -15.08
C PHE A 185 9.65 15.39 -14.48
N LEU A 186 10.36 16.51 -14.61
CA LEU A 186 11.69 16.66 -14.01
C LEU A 186 11.64 16.51 -12.47
N THR A 187 10.50 16.91 -11.88
CA THR A 187 10.26 16.86 -10.44
C THR A 187 8.84 16.37 -10.15
N GLN A 188 8.67 15.48 -9.17
CA GLN A 188 7.35 15.00 -8.76
C GLN A 188 6.56 16.06 -7.99
N ASN A 189 5.24 16.15 -8.22
CA ASN A 189 4.37 17.11 -7.52
C ASN A 189 4.29 16.85 -6.02
N SER A 190 4.32 15.58 -5.62
CA SER A 190 4.39 15.15 -4.24
C SER A 190 5.51 14.13 -4.13
N ALA A 191 6.43 14.34 -3.20
CA ALA A 191 7.42 13.35 -2.79
C ALA A 191 7.13 12.96 -1.34
N LYS A 192 7.46 11.72 -0.99
CA LYS A 192 7.37 11.23 0.38
C LYS A 192 8.77 11.18 0.97
N TYR A 193 8.95 11.80 2.13
CA TYR A 193 10.19 11.78 2.88
C TYR A 193 9.93 11.03 4.19
N TYR A 194 10.91 10.24 4.62
CA TYR A 194 10.95 9.69 5.97
C TYR A 194 11.86 10.61 6.77
N LEU A 195 11.27 11.37 7.70
CA LEU A 195 11.95 12.38 8.50
C LEU A 195 12.02 11.93 9.95
N LEU A 196 13.08 12.33 10.65
CA LEU A 196 13.14 12.18 12.10
C LEU A 196 12.16 13.14 12.80
N PRO A 197 11.69 12.85 14.02
CA PRO A 197 10.71 13.71 14.71
C PRO A 197 11.19 15.16 14.96
N ASP A 198 12.50 15.36 15.04
CA ASP A 198 13.14 16.66 15.32
C ASP A 198 13.66 17.35 14.04
N GLU A 199 13.38 16.79 12.86
CA GLU A 199 13.83 17.32 11.57
C GLU A 199 12.79 18.29 10.98
N ASP A 200 13.25 19.41 10.43
CA ASP A 200 12.38 20.37 9.76
C ASP A 200 11.81 19.79 8.45
N ASP A 201 10.54 20.08 8.18
CA ASP A 201 9.89 19.65 6.95
C ASP A 201 10.57 20.28 5.71
N PRO A 202 10.94 19.49 4.69
CA PRO A 202 11.63 20.00 3.52
C PRO A 202 10.72 20.94 2.72
N HIS A 203 11.12 22.20 2.63
CA HIS A 203 10.37 23.22 1.89
C HIS A 203 10.65 23.14 0.39
N ARG A 204 9.62 22.82 -0.40
CA ARG A 204 9.67 22.77 -1.87
C ARG A 204 8.64 23.71 -2.48
N THR A 205 9.10 24.72 -3.20
CA THR A 205 8.23 25.73 -3.83
C THR A 205 8.29 25.69 -5.35
N SER A 206 7.13 25.90 -5.96
CA SER A 206 6.99 26.23 -7.38
C SER A 206 5.78 27.14 -7.51
N LYS A 207 5.83 28.12 -8.42
CA LYS A 207 4.71 29.03 -8.66
C LYS A 207 3.46 28.30 -9.16
N SER A 208 3.63 27.23 -9.92
CA SER A 208 2.54 26.37 -10.41
C SER A 208 3.07 25.00 -10.82
N LYS A 209 2.23 23.98 -10.67
CA LYS A 209 2.48 22.63 -11.20
C LYS A 209 2.72 22.62 -12.71
N ASN A 210 2.07 23.51 -13.46
CA ASN A 210 2.22 23.59 -14.91
C ASN A 210 3.59 24.13 -15.34
N TYR A 211 4.33 24.76 -14.42
CA TYR A 211 5.68 25.28 -14.69
C TYR A 211 6.78 24.24 -14.48
N ILE A 212 6.44 23.04 -13.98
CA ILE A 212 7.41 21.95 -13.85
C ILE A 212 7.74 21.44 -15.26
N PRO A 213 9.01 21.49 -15.69
CA PRO A 213 9.40 20.99 -17.01
C PRO A 213 9.03 19.52 -17.18
N ARG A 214 8.48 19.19 -18.34
CA ARG A 214 8.20 17.81 -18.76
C ARG A 214 9.05 17.49 -19.97
N LEU A 215 9.78 16.39 -19.91
CA LEU A 215 10.56 15.86 -21.03
C LEU A 215 9.82 14.66 -21.60
N MET A 216 9.64 14.60 -22.91
CA MET A 216 9.11 13.42 -23.55
C MET A 216 10.26 12.52 -23.97
N PHE A 217 10.10 11.22 -23.73
CA PHE A 217 11.02 10.21 -24.19
C PHE A 217 10.26 9.27 -25.12
N LEU A 218 10.90 8.95 -26.22
CA LEU A 218 10.50 7.86 -27.08
C LEU A 218 11.24 6.60 -26.65
N CYS A 219 10.51 5.60 -26.22
CA CYS A 219 11.06 4.33 -25.76
C CYS A 219 10.82 3.26 -26.82
N VAL A 220 11.88 2.56 -27.19
CA VAL A 220 11.84 1.47 -28.15
C VAL A 220 12.28 0.18 -27.48
N THR A 221 11.39 -0.82 -27.54
CA THR A 221 11.64 -2.14 -26.97
C THR A 221 11.21 -3.24 -27.94
N ALA A 222 11.79 -4.42 -27.80
CA ALA A 222 11.44 -5.60 -28.54
C ALA A 222 11.42 -6.82 -27.60
N ARG A 223 10.99 -7.97 -28.10
CA ARG A 223 10.98 -9.19 -27.29
C ARG A 223 12.41 -9.60 -26.90
N PRO A 224 12.70 -9.88 -25.61
CA PRO A 224 13.99 -10.43 -25.21
C PRO A 224 14.27 -11.79 -25.86
N ARG A 225 15.53 -12.07 -26.19
CA ARG A 225 15.98 -13.31 -26.83
C ARG A 225 16.95 -14.04 -25.92
N PHE A 226 16.76 -15.35 -25.80
CA PHE A 226 17.59 -16.23 -24.97
C PHE A 226 18.14 -17.37 -25.81
N ARG A 227 19.40 -17.75 -25.55
CA ARG A 227 20.04 -18.93 -26.13
C ARG A 227 20.62 -19.77 -24.99
N ASN A 228 20.18 -21.01 -24.85
CA ASN A 228 20.63 -21.95 -23.80
C ASN A 228 20.50 -21.36 -22.38
N GLY A 229 19.41 -20.66 -22.08
CA GLY A 229 19.17 -20.02 -20.78
C GLY A 229 19.92 -18.69 -20.55
N VAL A 230 20.81 -18.30 -21.47
CA VAL A 230 21.53 -17.02 -21.40
C VAL A 230 20.81 -15.96 -22.23
N CYS A 231 20.58 -14.78 -21.63
CA CYS A 231 19.99 -13.63 -22.32
C CYS A 231 20.99 -13.07 -23.32
N ILE A 232 20.70 -13.18 -24.63
CA ILE A 232 21.52 -12.61 -25.70
C ILE A 232 21.06 -11.21 -26.10
N PHE A 233 19.79 -10.88 -25.84
CA PHE A 233 19.22 -9.57 -26.08
C PHE A 233 18.11 -9.33 -25.07
N ASP A 234 18.21 -8.25 -24.29
CA ASP A 234 17.30 -7.96 -23.18
C ASP A 234 16.01 -7.25 -23.60
N GLY A 235 15.82 -7.04 -24.90
CA GLY A 235 14.64 -6.36 -25.44
C GLY A 235 14.73 -4.83 -25.40
N LYS A 236 15.79 -4.24 -24.86
CA LYS A 236 15.94 -2.79 -24.80
C LYS A 236 16.71 -2.30 -26.04
N ILE A 237 16.07 -1.44 -26.84
CA ILE A 237 16.73 -0.85 -28.01
C ILE A 237 17.23 0.55 -27.67
N GLY A 238 16.38 1.37 -27.03
CA GLY A 238 16.80 2.69 -26.58
C GLY A 238 15.66 3.54 -26.01
N CYS A 239 16.06 4.61 -25.34
CA CYS A 239 15.18 5.68 -24.86
C CYS A 239 15.74 7.00 -25.38
N PHE A 240 14.97 7.70 -26.20
CA PHE A 240 15.43 8.89 -26.92
C PHE A 240 14.67 10.12 -26.39
N PRO A 241 15.35 11.07 -25.73
CA PRO A 241 14.70 12.30 -25.30
C PRO A 241 14.35 13.16 -26.50
N LEU A 242 13.10 13.61 -26.58
CA LEU A 242 12.64 14.56 -27.58
C LEU A 242 12.78 15.98 -27.05
N VAL A 243 13.95 16.53 -27.32
CA VAL A 243 14.42 17.82 -26.79
C VAL A 243 15.10 18.63 -27.87
N THR A 244 15.02 19.96 -27.74
CA THR A 244 15.79 20.89 -28.57
C THR A 244 16.98 21.41 -27.77
N TYR A 245 18.14 21.48 -28.42
CA TYR A 245 19.32 22.14 -27.86
C TYR A 245 19.34 23.57 -28.38
N GLU A 246 19.12 24.53 -27.48
CA GLU A 246 19.10 25.95 -27.80
C GLU A 246 20.08 26.70 -26.91
N GLN A 247 20.75 27.71 -27.47
CA GLN A 247 21.59 28.59 -26.67
C GLN A 247 20.72 29.57 -25.86
N ALA A 248 21.14 29.83 -24.62
CA ALA A 248 20.52 30.80 -23.73
C ALA A 248 20.51 32.19 -24.38
N LYS A 249 19.33 32.72 -24.74
CA LYS A 249 19.20 34.04 -25.37
C LYS A 249 19.48 35.21 -24.43
N ARG A 250 19.34 35.00 -23.11
CA ARG A 250 19.52 36.02 -22.07
C ARG A 250 20.29 35.43 -20.91
N SER A 251 21.12 36.24 -20.26
CA SER A 251 21.71 35.88 -18.98
C SER A 251 20.64 35.89 -17.89
N SER A 252 20.77 34.99 -16.93
CA SER A 252 20.01 35.00 -15.69
C SER A 252 20.95 34.71 -14.52
N VAL A 253 20.43 34.85 -13.30
CA VAL A 253 21.20 34.58 -12.06
C VAL A 253 21.85 33.19 -12.08
N ASN A 254 21.22 32.21 -12.74
CA ASN A 254 21.66 30.83 -12.74
C ASN A 254 22.47 30.41 -13.98
N ARG A 255 22.65 31.29 -14.99
CA ARG A 255 23.33 30.95 -16.26
C ARG A 255 23.62 32.17 -17.15
N GLN A 256 24.76 32.15 -17.84
CA GLN A 256 25.15 33.16 -18.81
C GLN A 256 24.47 32.96 -20.18
N ALA A 257 24.31 34.04 -20.94
CA ALA A 257 23.85 33.97 -22.32
C ALA A 257 24.84 33.16 -23.17
N GLY A 258 24.34 32.39 -24.15
CA GLY A 258 25.15 31.50 -24.99
C GLY A 258 25.35 30.09 -24.44
N THR A 259 25.02 29.83 -23.17
CA THR A 259 25.09 28.47 -22.59
C THR A 259 24.12 27.54 -23.33
N TRP A 260 24.56 26.34 -23.71
CA TRP A 260 23.70 25.33 -24.32
C TRP A 260 22.67 24.82 -23.30
N GLU A 261 21.40 24.88 -23.66
CA GLU A 261 20.28 24.43 -22.83
C GLU A 261 19.46 23.38 -23.55
N VAL A 262 19.06 22.36 -22.79
CA VAL A 262 18.06 21.39 -23.22
C VAL A 262 16.68 21.96 -22.92
N LYS A 263 15.86 22.12 -23.95
CA LYS A 263 14.46 22.54 -23.82
C LYS A 263 13.51 21.43 -24.20
N SER A 264 12.43 21.33 -23.42
CA SER A 264 11.31 20.47 -23.75
C SER A 264 10.55 21.02 -24.95
N ILE A 265 10.24 20.16 -25.92
CA ILE A 265 9.37 20.52 -27.03
C ILE A 265 7.94 20.60 -26.50
N ALA A 266 7.30 21.76 -26.64
CA ALA A 266 5.96 21.99 -26.08
C ALA A 266 4.85 21.25 -26.85
N HIS A 267 5.01 21.17 -28.18
CA HIS A 267 4.08 20.50 -29.09
C HIS A 267 4.85 19.51 -29.93
N ILE A 268 4.61 18.22 -29.70
CA ILE A 268 5.14 17.18 -30.57
C ILE A 268 4.16 16.96 -31.70
N THR A 269 4.59 17.34 -32.90
CA THR A 269 3.90 16.99 -34.14
C THR A 269 4.48 15.70 -34.70
N ARG A 270 3.73 15.09 -35.62
CA ARG A 270 4.19 13.93 -36.39
C ARG A 270 5.57 14.16 -37.02
N ASP A 271 5.82 15.35 -37.54
CA ASP A 271 7.08 15.68 -38.22
C ASP A 271 8.25 15.70 -37.25
N VAL A 272 8.06 16.23 -36.03
CA VAL A 272 9.07 16.20 -34.97
C VAL A 272 9.42 14.76 -34.59
N LEU A 273 8.42 13.88 -34.50
CA LEU A 273 8.66 12.45 -34.28
C LEU A 273 9.44 11.84 -35.45
N LEU A 274 9.04 12.13 -36.69
CA LEU A 274 9.71 11.59 -37.87
C LEU A 274 11.16 12.07 -37.99
N GLU A 275 11.42 13.37 -37.82
CA GLU A 275 12.76 13.96 -37.91
C GLU A 275 13.68 13.49 -36.78
N SER A 276 13.16 13.35 -35.56
CA SER A 276 13.95 12.90 -34.41
C SER A 276 14.23 11.39 -34.44
N LEU A 277 13.36 10.57 -35.02
CA LEU A 277 13.51 9.11 -35.04
C LEU A 277 14.40 8.56 -36.17
N TRP A 278 14.35 9.09 -37.40
CA TRP A 278 14.32 8.11 -38.51
C TRP A 278 15.56 7.72 -39.29
N LEU A 279 16.70 8.41 -39.33
CA LEU A 279 17.64 8.08 -40.43
C LEU A 279 18.99 7.50 -40.07
N LYS A 280 19.53 7.74 -38.88
CA LYS A 280 20.89 7.27 -38.59
C LYS A 280 20.94 6.35 -37.38
N GLU A 281 20.51 6.85 -36.23
CA GLU A 281 20.75 6.13 -34.98
C GLU A 281 19.82 4.94 -34.77
N PHE A 282 18.52 5.09 -35.04
CA PHE A 282 17.56 3.99 -34.92
C PHE A 282 17.85 2.85 -35.89
N CYS A 283 18.08 3.17 -37.17
CA CYS A 283 18.45 2.19 -38.19
C CYS A 283 19.79 1.51 -37.86
N ARG A 284 20.77 2.26 -37.33
CA ARG A 284 22.05 1.70 -36.84
C ARG A 284 21.81 0.70 -35.72
N LEU A 285 20.98 1.04 -34.73
CA LEU A 285 20.70 0.17 -33.59
C LEU A 285 19.92 -1.09 -33.98
N LEU A 286 18.98 -1.00 -34.93
CA LEU A 286 18.27 -2.18 -35.44
C LEU A 286 19.22 -3.14 -36.18
N LYS A 287 20.17 -2.62 -36.96
CA LYS A 287 21.22 -3.44 -37.59
C LYS A 287 22.12 -4.11 -36.55
N GLN A 288 22.57 -3.35 -35.55
CA GLN A 288 23.43 -3.88 -34.48
C GLN A 288 22.78 -5.00 -33.66
N ASN A 289 21.46 -4.97 -33.50
CA ASN A 289 20.72 -5.99 -32.75
C ASN A 289 20.17 -7.14 -33.63
N GLY A 290 20.57 -7.22 -34.92
CA GLY A 290 20.12 -8.28 -35.82
C GLY A 290 18.61 -8.26 -36.09
N LEU A 291 18.01 -7.06 -36.06
CA LEU A 291 16.59 -6.79 -36.32
C LEU A 291 16.36 -6.22 -37.73
N GLU A 292 17.25 -6.55 -38.68
CA GLU A 292 17.24 -5.99 -40.03
C GLU A 292 15.99 -6.35 -40.84
N ARG A 293 15.37 -7.50 -40.55
CA ARG A 293 14.07 -7.88 -41.14
C ARG A 293 12.95 -6.88 -40.81
N ILE A 294 13.08 -6.13 -39.71
CA ILE A 294 12.13 -5.10 -39.32
C ILE A 294 12.33 -3.83 -40.17
N LEU A 295 13.55 -3.55 -40.66
CA LEU A 295 13.82 -2.42 -41.56
C LEU A 295 13.08 -2.55 -42.90
N LEU A 296 12.89 -3.80 -43.39
CA LEU A 296 12.11 -4.10 -44.59
C LEU A 296 10.60 -3.87 -44.40
N ASN A 297 10.08 -4.02 -43.18
CA ASN A 297 8.69 -3.73 -42.85
C ASN A 297 8.47 -2.25 -42.45
N LEU A 298 9.52 -1.58 -41.96
CA LEU A 298 9.52 -0.16 -41.61
C LEU A 298 9.41 0.75 -42.86
N SER A 299 9.98 0.34 -44.00
CA SER A 299 9.77 1.01 -45.29
C SER A 299 8.34 0.86 -45.85
N ILE A 300 7.63 -0.21 -45.44
CA ILE A 300 6.21 -0.44 -45.74
C ILE A 300 5.31 0.35 -44.76
N LEU A 301 5.68 0.37 -43.47
CA LEU A 301 5.02 1.14 -42.42
C LEU A 301 5.10 2.65 -42.64
N SER A 302 6.17 3.18 -43.27
CA SER A 302 6.22 4.61 -43.62
C SER A 302 5.11 4.99 -44.62
N ARG A 303 4.76 4.09 -45.55
CA ARG A 303 3.65 4.25 -46.51
C ARG A 303 2.26 3.98 -45.92
N THR A 304 2.12 3.10 -44.94
CA THR A 304 0.81 2.79 -44.34
C THR A 304 0.48 3.62 -43.09
N MET A 305 1.46 4.06 -42.30
CA MET A 305 1.26 5.09 -41.27
C MET A 305 0.99 6.47 -41.86
N LEU A 306 1.30 6.70 -43.14
CA LEU A 306 0.90 7.90 -43.88
C LEU A 306 -0.62 8.08 -43.98
N HIS A 307 -1.41 7.02 -43.76
CA HIS A 307 -2.87 7.02 -43.92
C HIS A 307 -3.69 6.80 -42.63
N LEU A 308 -3.05 6.54 -41.48
CA LEU A 308 -3.75 6.12 -40.26
C LEU A 308 -3.50 6.97 -39.01
N ILE A 309 -2.88 8.15 -39.17
CA ILE A 309 -2.87 9.26 -38.21
C ILE A 309 -3.44 10.48 -38.93
#